data_AF-A0A3G1A8B8-F1
#
_entry.id   AF-A0A3G1A8B8-F1
#
_cell.length_a   1.000
_cell.length_b   1.000
_cell.length_c   1.000
_cell.angle_alpha   90.00
_cell.angle_beta   90.00
_cell.angle_gamma   90.00
#
_symmetry.space_group_name_H-M   'P 1'
#
loop_
_entity.id
_entity.type
_entity.pdbx_description
1 polymer ?
#
loop_
_entity_poly.entity_id
_entity_poly.type
_entity_poly.pdbx_seq_one_letter_code
_entity_poly.pdbx_strand_id
1 'polypeptide(L)'
;MFRLNREQRRLLERMGLNFKPLDGVQEVQLKMQGKTIVIRSPEVQVIEIKGGSRIYYVSGIEEEVAAAQQEVPEISQEDVELVVLKTGASQEEARKALIEAGGDIARAILLLSQKKA
;
A
#
# COMPACT_ATOMS: atom_id res chain seq x y z
N MET A 1 -17.31 20.10 2.89
CA MET A 1 -17.13 19.80 4.32
C MET A 1 -18.39 19.14 4.86
N PHE A 2 -18.38 17.83 5.11
CA PHE A 2 -19.45 17.19 5.87
C PHE A 2 -19.21 17.47 7.36
N ARG A 3 -19.80 18.55 7.87
CA ARG A 3 -19.78 18.85 9.31
C ARG A 3 -21.07 18.30 9.91
N LEU A 4 -20.98 17.24 10.71
CA LEU A 4 -22.13 16.79 11.48
C LEU A 4 -22.68 17.94 12.32
N ASN A 5 -23.96 18.20 12.15
CA ASN A 5 -24.71 19.23 12.86
C ASN A 5 -24.64 18.91 14.37
N ARG A 6 -24.64 19.94 15.22
CA ARG A 6 -24.59 19.77 16.68
C ARG A 6 -25.70 18.86 17.22
N GLU A 7 -26.86 18.86 16.58
CA GLU A 7 -27.99 17.99 16.91
C GLU A 7 -27.75 16.52 16.56
N GLN A 8 -27.14 16.25 15.41
CA GLN A 8 -26.79 14.89 14.99
C GLN A 8 -25.73 14.29 15.91
N ARG A 9 -24.72 15.08 16.31
CA ARG A 9 -23.72 14.64 17.31
C ARG A 9 -24.38 14.26 18.63
N ARG A 10 -25.28 15.10 19.14
CA ARG A 10 -26.02 14.83 20.39
C ARG A 10 -26.87 13.57 20.32
N LEU A 11 -27.51 13.30 19.18
CA LEU A 11 -28.29 12.07 19.00
C LEU A 11 -27.39 10.83 19.05
N LEU A 12 -26.24 10.88 18.38
CA LEU A 12 -25.28 9.77 18.34
C LEU A 12 -24.60 9.54 19.69
N GLU A 13 -24.25 10.60 20.42
CA GLU A 13 -23.74 10.53 21.79
C GLU A 13 -24.74 9.86 22.75
N ARG A 14 -26.04 10.16 22.60
CA ARG A 14 -27.11 9.49 23.38
C ARG A 14 -27.21 7.99 23.09
N MET A 15 -26.82 7.57 21.89
CA MET A 15 -26.71 6.15 21.52
C MET A 15 -25.41 5.50 22.01
N GLY A 16 -24.55 6.25 22.70
CA GLY A 16 -23.26 5.78 23.23
C GLY A 16 -22.15 5.72 22.16
N LEU A 17 -22.35 6.37 21.01
CA LEU A 17 -21.36 6.46 19.94
C LEU A 17 -20.58 7.76 20.08
N ASN A 18 -19.36 7.67 20.60
CA ASN A 18 -18.50 8.84 20.81
C ASN A 18 -17.56 9.02 19.60
N PHE A 19 -17.68 10.16 18.92
CA PHE A 19 -16.84 10.52 17.77
C PHE A 19 -15.61 11.27 18.26
N LYS A 20 -14.43 10.69 18.06
CA LYS A 20 -13.16 11.34 18.36
C LYS A 20 -12.44 11.69 17.06
N PRO A 21 -12.03 12.95 16.84
CA PRO A 21 -11.13 13.24 15.74
C PRO A 21 -9.82 12.46 15.95
N LEU A 22 -9.26 11.97 14.85
CA LEU A 22 -7.95 11.34 14.84
C LEU A 22 -6.97 12.31 14.20
N ASP A 23 -6.19 12.99 15.04
CA ASP A 23 -5.24 14.00 14.60
C ASP A 23 -3.96 13.37 14.02
N GLY A 24 -3.29 14.08 13.11
CA GLY A 24 -1.99 13.68 12.57
C GLY A 24 -2.02 12.56 11.53
N VAL A 25 -3.19 12.24 10.96
CA VAL A 25 -3.28 11.26 9.87
C VAL A 25 -2.70 11.87 8.60
N GLN A 26 -1.61 11.29 8.12
CA GLN A 26 -0.93 11.74 6.89
C GLN A 26 -1.53 11.11 5.64
N GLU A 27 -1.98 9.86 5.72
CA GLU A 27 -2.43 9.09 4.57
C GLU A 27 -3.38 7.96 5.00
N VAL A 28 -4.37 7.67 4.14
CA VAL A 28 -5.19 6.44 4.20
C VAL A 28 -5.06 5.70 2.87
N GLN A 29 -4.71 4.42 2.93
CA GLN A 29 -4.66 3.53 1.76
C GLN A 29 -5.77 2.48 1.82
N LEU A 30 -6.64 2.46 0.82
CA LEU A 30 -7.66 1.43 0.64
C LEU A 30 -7.18 0.45 -0.42
N LYS A 31 -6.62 -0.68 0.03
CA LYS A 31 -6.11 -1.75 -0.85
C LYS A 31 -7.26 -2.67 -1.25
N MET A 32 -7.57 -2.70 -2.54
CA MET A 32 -8.59 -3.55 -3.14
C MET A 32 -7.93 -4.52 -4.13
N GLN A 33 -8.69 -5.51 -4.61
CA GLN A 33 -8.19 -6.37 -5.69
C GLN A 33 -7.95 -5.52 -6.94
N GLY A 34 -6.69 -5.32 -7.32
CA GLY A 34 -6.29 -4.64 -8.56
C GLY A 34 -6.31 -3.10 -8.53
N LYS A 35 -6.59 -2.46 -7.39
CA LYS A 35 -6.48 -1.00 -7.26
C LYS A 35 -6.19 -0.57 -5.82
N THR A 36 -5.49 0.55 -5.67
CA THR A 36 -5.28 1.18 -4.37
C THR A 36 -5.78 2.62 -4.43
N ILE A 37 -6.72 2.96 -3.57
CA ILE A 37 -7.14 4.36 -3.43
C ILE A 37 -6.29 4.97 -2.33
N VAL A 38 -5.60 6.06 -2.62
CA VAL A 38 -4.77 6.80 -1.66
C VAL A 38 -5.46 8.12 -1.35
N ILE A 39 -5.65 8.41 -0.08
CA ILE A 39 -6.21 9.69 0.37
C ILE A 39 -5.12 10.39 1.19
N ARG A 40 -4.52 11.45 0.63
CA ARG A 40 -3.48 12.24 1.30
C ARG A 40 -4.10 13.29 2.21
N SER A 41 -3.48 13.50 3.37
CA SER A 41 -3.95 14.43 4.42
C SER A 41 -5.47 14.35 4.70
N PRO A 42 -6.01 13.15 5.00
CA PRO A 42 -7.44 13.01 5.23
C PRO A 42 -7.85 13.55 6.61
N GLU A 43 -9.10 13.99 6.70
CA GLU A 43 -9.78 14.20 7.98
C GLU A 43 -10.40 12.87 8.42
N VAL A 44 -9.94 12.33 9.55
CA VAL A 44 -10.38 11.03 10.07
C VAL A 44 -11.06 11.18 11.42
N GLN A 45 -12.20 10.50 11.60
CA GLN A 45 -12.92 10.41 12.87
C GLN A 45 -13.11 8.94 13.24
N VAL A 46 -12.94 8.60 14.52
CA VAL A 46 -13.13 7.24 15.03
C VAL A 46 -14.34 7.17 15.96
N ILE A 47 -15.12 6.11 15.80
CA ILE A 47 -16.22 5.73 16.68
C ILE A 47 -15.87 4.39 17.30
N GLU A 48 -15.93 4.30 18.63
CA GLU A 48 -15.77 3.05 19.36
C GLU A 48 -17.15 2.50 19.73
N ILE A 49 -17.45 1.29 19.27
CA ILE A 49 -18.70 0.60 19.59
C ILE A 49 -18.43 -0.38 20.74
N LYS A 50 -19.40 -0.51 21.64
CA LYS A 50 -19.36 -1.53 22.70
C LYS A 50 -19.14 -2.91 22.07
N GLY A 51 -18.08 -3.61 22.50
CA GLY A 51 -17.65 -4.89 21.92
C GLY A 51 -16.33 -4.86 21.16
N GLY A 52 -15.62 -3.72 21.13
CA GLY A 52 -14.23 -3.62 20.64
C GLY A 52 -14.08 -3.27 19.16
N SER A 53 -15.19 -3.16 18.42
CA SER A 53 -15.18 -2.71 17.03
C SER A 53 -15.02 -1.19 16.93
N ARG A 54 -14.17 -0.73 16.02
CA ARG A 54 -13.97 0.69 15.70
C ARG A 54 -14.41 0.98 14.27
N ILE A 55 -15.15 2.06 14.09
CA ILE A 55 -15.52 2.59 12.77
C ILE A 55 -14.69 3.84 12.52
N TYR A 56 -14.01 3.90 11.38
CA TYR A 56 -13.27 5.07 10.93
C TYR A 56 -14.04 5.75 9.81
N TYR A 57 -14.36 7.03 10.01
CA TYR A 57 -14.88 7.91 8.98
C TYR A 57 -13.72 8.69 8.38
N VAL A 58 -13.46 8.47 7.10
CA VAL A 58 -12.38 9.12 6.35
C VAL A 58 -13.01 10.06 5.34
N SER A 59 -12.60 11.33 5.35
CA SER A 59 -12.97 12.31 4.33
C SER A 59 -11.74 13.00 3.79
N GLY A 60 -11.64 13.10 2.46
CA GLY A 60 -10.51 13.71 1.78
C GLY A 60 -10.70 13.67 0.27
N ILE A 61 -9.70 14.16 -0.46
CA ILE A 61 -9.63 14.05 -1.91
C ILE A 61 -8.95 12.73 -2.24
N GLU A 62 -9.60 11.90 -3.06
CA GLU A 62 -9.02 10.65 -3.53
C GLU A 62 -7.99 10.92 -4.63
N GLU A 63 -6.81 10.34 -4.47
CA GLU A 63 -5.88 10.11 -5.57
C GLU A 63 -6.04 8.64 -5.96
N GLU A 64 -6.68 8.40 -7.12
CA GLU A 64 -6.75 7.06 -7.68
C GLU A 64 -5.37 6.70 -8.23
N VAL A 65 -4.61 5.96 -7.43
CA VAL A 65 -3.49 5.19 -7.95
C VAL A 65 -4.10 3.91 -8.51
N ALA A 66 -4.50 3.95 -9.79
CA ALA A 66 -4.65 2.73 -10.58
C ALA A 66 -3.46 1.86 -10.21
N ALA A 67 -3.67 0.58 -9.85
CA ALA A 67 -2.58 -0.27 -9.37
C ALA A 67 -1.47 -0.28 -10.43
N ALA A 68 -0.54 0.66 -10.30
CA ALA A 68 0.74 0.65 -10.93
C ALA A 68 1.35 -0.58 -10.26
N GLN A 69 1.24 -1.68 -10.99
CA GLN A 69 2.22 -2.73 -11.10
C GLN A 69 3.26 -2.54 -10.00
N GLN A 70 3.14 -3.38 -8.94
CA GLN A 70 4.17 -3.64 -7.93
C GLN A 70 5.44 -2.91 -8.32
N GLU A 71 5.79 -1.80 -7.66
CA GLU A 71 6.99 -0.99 -7.96
C GLU A 71 8.03 -1.90 -8.59
N VAL A 72 8.03 -1.97 -9.92
CA VAL A 72 8.94 -2.89 -10.58
C VAL A 72 10.21 -2.11 -10.36
N PRO A 73 11.16 -2.60 -9.55
CA PRO A 73 12.43 -1.90 -9.45
C PRO A 73 12.84 -1.59 -10.88
N GLU A 74 13.29 -0.36 -11.16
CA GLU A 74 13.74 0.03 -12.49
C GLU A 74 14.91 -0.88 -12.85
N ILE A 75 14.59 -2.05 -13.38
CA ILE A 75 15.55 -3.08 -13.75
C ILE A 75 16.04 -2.60 -15.10
N SER A 76 17.25 -2.07 -15.09
CA SER A 76 17.91 -1.69 -16.32
C SER A 76 18.18 -2.95 -17.15
N GLN A 77 18.17 -2.80 -18.47
CA GLN A 77 18.50 -3.88 -19.39
C GLN A 77 19.94 -4.39 -19.14
N GLU A 78 20.84 -3.49 -18.72
CA GLU A 78 22.22 -3.79 -18.34
C GLU A 78 22.28 -4.76 -17.14
N ASP A 79 21.46 -4.55 -16.11
CA ASP A 79 21.41 -5.43 -14.93
C ASP A 79 20.91 -6.83 -15.30
N VAL A 80 19.91 -6.92 -16.19
CA VAL A 80 19.41 -8.21 -16.70
C VAL A 80 20.52 -8.93 -17.45
N GLU A 81 21.23 -8.24 -18.34
CA GLU A 81 22.33 -8.81 -19.11
C GLU A 81 23.48 -9.29 -18.23
N LEU A 82 23.83 -8.54 -17.18
CA LEU A 82 24.83 -8.95 -16.20
C LEU A 82 24.42 -10.24 -15.48
N VAL A 83 23.16 -10.35 -15.04
CA VAL A 83 22.66 -11.56 -14.39
C VAL A 83 22.64 -12.74 -15.36
N VAL A 84 22.18 -12.56 -16.60
CA VAL A 84 22.20 -13.59 -17.66
C VAL A 84 23.64 -14.06 -17.92
N LEU A 85 24.59 -13.13 -18.07
CA LEU A 85 25.98 -13.45 -18.36
C LEU A 85 26.63 -14.27 -17.23
N LYS A 86 26.28 -13.99 -15.97
CA LYS A 86 26.87 -14.68 -14.81
C LYS A 86 26.18 -15.99 -14.44
N THR A 87 24.89 -16.14 -14.74
CA THR A 87 24.09 -17.31 -14.34
C THR A 87 23.72 -18.23 -15.50
N GLY A 88 23.87 -17.77 -16.76
CA GLY A 88 23.39 -18.45 -17.95
C GLY A 88 21.88 -18.69 -17.95
N ALA A 89 21.11 -17.92 -17.16
CA ALA A 89 19.66 -17.99 -17.13
C ALA A 89 19.07 -17.24 -18.34
N SER A 90 17.81 -17.51 -18.67
CA SER A 90 17.11 -16.72 -19.69
C SER A 90 16.89 -15.28 -19.23
N GLN A 91 16.72 -14.33 -20.16
CA GLN A 91 16.40 -12.94 -19.82
C GLN A 91 15.15 -12.83 -18.93
N GLU A 92 14.16 -13.70 -19.13
CA GLU A 92 12.94 -13.70 -18.34
C GLU A 92 13.18 -14.15 -16.88
N GLU A 93 14.00 -15.18 -16.68
CA GLU A 93 14.40 -15.66 -15.35
C GLU A 93 15.28 -14.65 -14.62
N ALA A 94 16.24 -14.05 -15.33
CA ALA A 94 17.08 -12.98 -14.80
C ALA A 94 16.25 -11.78 -14.34
N ARG A 95 15.28 -11.36 -15.15
CA ARG A 95 14.36 -10.28 -14.78
C ARG A 95 13.52 -10.64 -13.55
N LYS A 96 12.98 -11.86 -13.48
CA LYS A 96 12.23 -12.33 -12.30
C LYS A 96 13.10 -12.34 -11.04
N ALA A 97 14.34 -12.81 -11.13
CA ALA A 97 15.27 -12.83 -10.01
C ALA A 97 15.65 -11.42 -9.53
N LEU A 98 15.81 -10.47 -10.43
CA LEU A 98 16.05 -9.06 -10.09
C LEU A 98 14.84 -8.40 -9.42
N ILE A 99 13.62 -8.73 -9.86
CA ILE A 99 12.38 -8.29 -9.18
C ILE A 99 12.33 -8.87 -7.76
N GLU A 100 12.58 -10.18 -7.62
CA GLU A 100 12.59 -10.87 -6.32
C GLU A 100 13.70 -10.36 -5.39
N ALA A 101 14.83 -9.94 -5.96
CA ALA A 101 15.95 -9.34 -5.24
C ALA A 101 15.77 -7.84 -4.96
N GLY A 102 14.68 -7.21 -5.42
CA GLY A 102 14.45 -5.77 -5.25
C GLY A 102 15.47 -4.88 -5.96
N GLY A 103 16.03 -5.35 -7.08
CA GLY A 103 17.07 -4.63 -7.85
C GLY A 103 18.53 -4.94 -7.44
N ASP A 104 18.76 -5.80 -6.44
CA ASP A 104 20.12 -6.21 -6.07
C ASP A 104 20.65 -7.33 -7.01
N ILE A 105 21.61 -6.97 -7.86
CA ILE A 105 22.24 -7.87 -8.84
C ILE A 105 22.91 -9.07 -8.16
N ALA A 106 23.66 -8.84 -7.08
CA ALA A 106 24.41 -9.90 -6.40
C ALA A 106 23.44 -10.91 -5.78
N ARG A 107 22.38 -10.41 -5.14
CA ARG A 107 21.32 -11.24 -4.59
C ARG A 107 20.56 -12.01 -5.67
N ALA A 108 20.28 -11.39 -6.82
CA ALA A 108 19.63 -12.06 -7.95
C ALA A 108 20.49 -13.20 -8.53
N ILE A 109 21.81 -12.99 -8.66
CA ILE A 109 22.75 -14.03 -9.11
C ILE A 109 22.74 -15.21 -8.12
N LEU A 110 22.85 -14.93 -6.82
CA LEU A 110 22.85 -15.97 -5.78
C LEU A 110 21.53 -16.77 -5.75
N LEU A 111 20.39 -16.10 -5.95
CA LEU A 111 19.08 -16.74 -6.01
C LEU A 111 18.98 -17.70 -7.21
N LEU A 112 19.48 -17.29 -8.37
CA LEU A 112 19.47 -18.13 -9.58
C LEU A 112 20.48 -19.28 -9.51
N SER A 113 21.67 -19.04 -8.96
CA SER A 113 22.68 -20.09 -8.78
C SER A 113 22.21 -21.18 -7.81
N GLN A 114 21.44 -20.82 -6.77
CA GLN A 114 20.84 -21.80 -5.84
C GLN A 114 19.66 -22.57 -6.46
N LYS A 115 18.89 -21.96 -7.37
CA LYS A 115 17.80 -22.67 -8.08
C LYS A 115 18.30 -23.66 -9.15
N LYS A 116 19.55 -23.53 -9.60
CA LYS A 116 20.17 -24.41 -10.61
C LYS A 116 21.02 -25.55 -10.01
N ALA A 117 21.22 -25.58 -8.70
CA ALA A 117 21.90 -26.66 -7.97
C ALA A 117 20.90 -27.72 -7.51
#